data_AF-A0AAE0KTP6-F1
#
_entry.id   AF-A0AAE0KTP6-F1
#
_cell.length_a   1.000
_cell.length_b   1.000
_cell.length_c   1.000
_cell.angle_alpha   90.00
_cell.angle_beta   90.00
_cell.angle_gamma   90.00
#
_symmetry.space_group_name_H-M   'P 1'
#
loop_
_entity.id
_entity.type
_entity.pdbx_description
1 polymer ?
#
loop_
_entity_poly.entity_id
_entity_poly.type
_entity_poly.pdbx_seq_one_letter_code
_entity_poly.pdbx_strand_id
1 'polypeptide(L)'
;MEDTADTPRVEERPGSSQKLSQAAVSNMIHESALEGASTFFQLQLNELLAETMVTRNVPIDSVLHALKNYLKGLPKAKIQAGDCEPYLQLLGLEDSQQSLDFEPAKKFTVVGGLLLGTLARLGPTLPVDLAVEIPKKCFNEKDYLDHRFHAKRGIYLAHLARQLEKCPEVESCELENLGDDARKPILLVTPVTETGEDSGVLVRILPCIAPDTFSAARLAPSKGNLRSISRTGAEMSSQHPASPLYNHSVLEDACWEADLHALHPFFKEAPSMREAAVLLQVWANQRGLLDAADGFSSSLLTVMLAHLARANTVTSAMSAAQIFRAALATFAKDTTFATSGQSLFSALLTQARAPAPPQPVHASKGVAPRMSHTQSVERETGHLDGAAWREGARQGSARAVLVGG
;
A
#
# COMPACT_ATOMS: atom_id res chain seq x y z
N MET A 1 -8.30 -73.76 66.37
CA MET A 1 -6.96 -74.21 65.92
C MET A 1 -7.08 -74.29 64.41
N GLU A 2 -7.07 -73.11 63.78
CA GLU A 2 -5.88 -72.48 63.18
C GLU A 2 -5.52 -73.23 61.89
N ASP A 3 -6.07 -72.82 60.75
CA ASP A 3 -5.67 -71.70 59.86
C ASP A 3 -4.61 -72.12 58.81
N THR A 4 -5.08 -72.12 57.55
CA THR A 4 -4.38 -71.67 56.31
C THR A 4 -3.09 -72.39 55.87
N ALA A 5 -2.78 -72.66 54.61
CA ALA A 5 -3.30 -72.22 53.33
C ALA A 5 -2.98 -73.29 52.27
N ASP A 6 -3.96 -73.56 51.42
CA ASP A 6 -3.81 -74.27 50.15
C ASP A 6 -3.10 -73.34 49.16
N THR A 7 -2.01 -73.81 48.54
CA THR A 7 -1.16 -73.00 47.65
C THR A 7 -1.72 -73.07 46.23
N PRO A 8 -2.15 -71.95 45.61
CA PRO A 8 -2.55 -71.99 44.21
C PRO A 8 -1.30 -72.00 43.32
N ARG A 9 -1.26 -72.98 42.42
CA ARG A 9 -0.28 -73.09 41.33
C ARG A 9 -0.51 -71.91 40.38
N VAL A 10 0.38 -70.92 40.40
CA VAL A 10 0.37 -69.79 39.46
C VAL A 10 0.74 -70.31 38.07
N GLU A 11 -0.23 -70.34 37.15
CA GLU A 11 0.06 -70.40 35.72
C GLU A 11 0.74 -69.09 35.30
N GLU A 12 2.03 -69.17 34.96
CA GLU A 12 2.73 -68.09 34.28
C GLU A 12 2.10 -67.87 32.90
N ARG A 13 1.27 -66.81 32.78
CA ARG A 13 0.95 -66.23 31.47
C ARG A 13 2.24 -65.64 30.89
N PRO A 14 2.62 -65.94 29.64
CA PRO A 14 3.75 -65.27 29.02
C PRO A 14 3.35 -63.82 28.77
N GLY A 15 3.83 -62.92 29.63
CA GLY A 15 3.78 -61.49 29.39
C GLY A 15 4.66 -61.17 28.19
N SER A 16 4.03 -61.00 27.02
CA SER A 16 4.68 -60.48 25.81
C SER A 16 4.98 -58.99 26.02
N SER A 17 6.04 -58.70 26.78
CA SER A 17 6.71 -57.41 26.71
C SER A 17 7.36 -57.31 25.33
N GLN A 18 6.61 -56.84 24.33
CA GLN A 18 7.19 -56.33 23.09
C GLN A 18 8.13 -55.19 23.48
N LYS A 19 9.42 -55.49 23.61
CA LYS A 19 10.46 -54.47 23.74
C LYS A 19 10.39 -53.62 22.47
N LEU A 20 9.80 -52.43 22.58
CA LEU A 20 9.87 -51.41 21.55
C LEU A 20 11.34 -51.23 21.18
N SER A 21 11.65 -51.38 19.89
CA SER A 21 13.03 -51.27 19.42
C SER A 21 13.59 -49.90 19.80
N GLN A 22 14.88 -49.82 20.09
CA GLN A 22 15.54 -48.56 20.46
C GLN A 22 15.35 -47.49 19.37
N ALA A 23 15.20 -47.91 18.10
CA ALA A 23 14.84 -47.05 16.97
C ALA A 23 13.39 -46.54 17.04
N ALA A 24 12.43 -47.37 17.48
CA ALA A 24 11.04 -46.94 17.68
C ALA A 24 10.93 -45.91 18.83
N VAL A 25 11.67 -46.12 19.93
CA VAL A 25 11.73 -45.15 21.04
C VAL A 25 12.41 -43.85 20.59
N SER A 26 13.51 -43.92 19.83
CA SER A 26 14.15 -42.72 19.27
C SER A 26 13.25 -41.98 18.27
N ASN A 27 12.51 -42.71 17.43
CA ASN A 27 11.56 -42.12 16.49
C ASN A 27 10.38 -41.47 17.22
N MET A 28 9.84 -42.11 18.26
CA MET A 28 8.80 -41.51 19.11
C MET A 28 9.30 -40.26 19.84
N ILE A 29 10.54 -40.26 20.35
CA ILE A 29 11.13 -39.07 20.98
C ILE A 29 11.35 -37.96 19.94
N HIS A 30 11.77 -38.30 18.72
CA HIS A 30 11.93 -37.34 17.64
C HIS A 30 10.58 -36.81 17.14
N GLU A 31 9.54 -37.64 17.03
CA GLU A 31 8.18 -37.25 16.71
C GLU A 31 7.57 -36.39 17.82
N SER A 32 7.71 -36.77 19.10
CA SER A 32 7.26 -35.95 20.23
C SER A 32 8.07 -34.65 20.36
N ALA A 33 9.35 -34.62 19.98
CA ALA A 33 10.15 -33.41 19.93
C ALA A 33 9.76 -32.51 18.74
N LEU A 34 9.41 -33.09 17.59
CA LEU A 34 8.86 -32.36 16.44
C LEU A 34 7.46 -31.82 16.73
N GLU A 35 6.61 -32.60 17.40
CA GLU A 35 5.27 -32.21 17.84
C GLU A 35 5.35 -31.15 18.95
N GLY A 36 6.27 -31.30 19.90
CA GLY A 36 6.56 -30.32 20.94
C GLY A 36 7.12 -29.01 20.37
N ALA A 37 8.06 -29.09 19.43
CA ALA A 37 8.59 -27.92 18.71
C ALA A 37 7.52 -27.27 17.84
N SER A 38 6.64 -28.07 17.21
CA SER A 38 5.48 -27.58 16.46
C SER A 38 4.50 -26.86 17.39
N THR A 39 4.19 -27.42 18.55
CA THR A 39 3.28 -26.82 19.53
C THR A 39 3.85 -25.54 20.14
N PHE A 40 5.12 -25.55 20.51
CA PHE A 40 5.81 -24.35 21.01
C PHE A 40 5.88 -23.26 19.94
N PHE A 41 6.22 -23.60 18.70
CA PHE A 41 6.21 -22.67 17.58
C PHE A 41 4.81 -22.06 17.33
N GLN A 42 3.75 -22.86 17.44
CA GLN A 42 2.37 -22.37 17.33
C GLN A 42 2.03 -21.39 18.45
N LEU A 43 2.47 -21.65 19.68
CA LEU A 43 2.27 -20.72 20.80
C LEU A 43 2.97 -19.38 20.56
N GLN A 44 4.24 -19.41 20.16
CA GLN A 44 5.00 -18.20 19.82
C GLN A 44 4.36 -17.43 18.66
N LEU A 45 3.85 -18.15 17.66
CA LEU A 45 3.18 -17.55 16.52
C LEU A 45 1.89 -16.83 16.92
N ASN A 46 1.08 -17.46 17.76
CA ASN A 46 -0.17 -16.89 18.24
C ASN A 46 0.08 -15.66 19.12
N GLU A 47 1.11 -15.70 19.97
CA GLU A 47 1.54 -14.56 20.78
C GLU A 47 2.00 -13.39 19.89
N LEU A 48 2.87 -13.65 18.91
CA LEU A 48 3.32 -12.63 17.95
C LEU A 48 2.15 -12.02 17.16
N LEU A 49 1.20 -12.83 16.71
CA LEU A 49 0.02 -12.34 15.99
C LEU A 49 -0.88 -11.51 16.91
N ALA A 50 -1.05 -11.91 18.18
CA ALA A 50 -1.84 -11.15 19.14
C ALA A 50 -1.22 -9.76 19.43
N GLU A 51 0.11 -9.65 19.44
CA GLU A 51 0.82 -8.38 19.63
C GLU A 51 0.81 -7.48 18.39
N THR A 52 0.95 -8.08 17.21
CA THR A 52 1.20 -7.33 15.95
C THR A 52 -0.07 -7.04 15.15
N MET A 53 -1.09 -7.88 15.23
CA MET A 53 -2.31 -7.69 14.45
C MET A 53 -3.18 -6.58 15.03
N VAL A 54 -3.58 -5.67 14.16
CA VAL A 54 -4.44 -4.54 14.54
C VAL A 54 -5.89 -4.93 14.28
N THR A 55 -6.72 -4.85 15.33
CA THR A 55 -8.17 -5.06 15.18
C THR A 55 -8.81 -3.87 14.46
N ARG A 56 -9.91 -4.12 13.75
CA ARG A 56 -10.62 -3.08 12.97
C ARG A 56 -11.25 -1.97 13.82
N ASN A 57 -11.34 -2.15 15.13
CA ASN A 57 -11.99 -1.19 16.04
C ASN A 57 -11.04 -0.08 16.51
N VAL A 58 -10.18 0.42 15.61
CA VAL A 58 -9.35 1.58 15.92
C VAL A 58 -10.27 2.79 16.01
N PRO A 59 -10.23 3.60 17.09
CA PRO A 59 -11.09 4.78 17.27
C PRO A 59 -10.62 5.94 16.38
N ILE A 60 -10.57 5.72 15.07
CA ILE A 60 -10.09 6.70 14.08
C ILE A 60 -11.23 7.30 13.26
N ASP A 61 -12.43 6.73 13.33
CA ASP A 61 -13.55 7.15 12.50
C ASP A 61 -13.92 8.62 12.73
N SER A 62 -13.93 9.10 13.98
CA SER A 62 -14.21 10.52 14.29
C SER A 62 -13.20 11.46 13.62
N VAL A 63 -11.90 11.15 13.75
CA VAL A 63 -10.79 11.90 13.13
C VAL A 63 -10.93 11.90 11.61
N LEU A 64 -11.15 10.74 10.99
CA LEU A 64 -11.31 10.64 9.53
C LEU A 64 -12.53 11.42 9.04
N HIS A 65 -13.63 11.41 9.78
CA HIS A 65 -14.82 12.20 9.46
C HIS A 65 -14.56 13.71 9.59
N ALA A 66 -13.87 14.15 10.65
CA ALA A 66 -13.50 15.55 10.84
C ALA A 66 -12.59 16.05 9.71
N LEU A 67 -11.49 15.33 9.43
CA LEU A 67 -10.58 15.65 8.32
C LEU A 67 -11.30 15.71 6.97
N LYS A 68 -12.17 14.74 6.70
CA LYS A 68 -12.98 14.71 5.47
C LYS A 68 -13.91 15.91 5.37
N ASN A 69 -14.58 16.30 6.45
CA ASN A 69 -15.49 17.44 6.46
C ASN A 69 -14.71 18.75 6.24
N TYR A 70 -13.58 18.90 6.92
CA TYR A 70 -12.69 20.05 6.77
C TYR A 70 -12.16 20.19 5.34
N LEU A 71 -11.57 19.12 4.78
CA LEU A 71 -10.98 19.12 3.45
C LEU A 71 -12.01 19.28 2.33
N LYS A 72 -13.26 18.84 2.52
CA LYS A 72 -14.38 19.10 1.59
C LYS A 72 -14.86 20.56 1.63
N GLY A 73 -14.72 21.22 2.77
CA GLY A 73 -15.16 22.60 2.98
C GLY A 73 -14.21 23.65 2.38
N LEU A 74 -13.04 23.24 1.88
CA LEU A 74 -12.04 24.17 1.35
C LEU A 74 -12.55 24.89 0.08
N PRO A 75 -12.35 26.22 -0.02
CA PRO A 75 -12.79 26.98 -1.18
C PRO A 75 -11.92 26.68 -2.40
N LYS A 76 -12.52 26.83 -3.60
CA LYS A 76 -11.76 26.84 -4.85
C LYS A 76 -10.81 28.03 -4.86
N ALA A 77 -9.59 27.81 -5.33
CA ALA A 77 -8.56 28.84 -5.34
C ALA A 77 -7.57 28.60 -6.47
N LYS A 78 -6.88 29.65 -6.91
CA LYS A 78 -5.72 29.51 -7.79
C LYS A 78 -4.45 29.52 -6.95
N ILE A 79 -3.76 28.39 -6.89
CA ILE A 79 -2.58 28.20 -6.07
C ILE A 79 -1.34 28.37 -6.93
N GLN A 80 -0.46 29.27 -6.51
CA GLN A 80 0.85 29.46 -7.12
C GLN A 80 1.86 28.52 -6.44
N ALA A 81 2.85 28.10 -7.22
CA ALA A 81 3.93 27.21 -6.79
C ALA A 81 4.89 27.77 -5.73
N GLY A 82 4.74 29.02 -5.26
CA GLY A 82 5.76 29.74 -4.49
C GLY A 82 6.45 28.92 -3.41
N ASP A 83 5.67 28.35 -2.48
CA ASP A 83 6.20 27.52 -1.38
C ASP A 83 6.72 26.13 -1.83
N CYS A 84 6.38 25.66 -3.03
CA CYS A 84 6.81 24.37 -3.56
C CYS A 84 8.09 24.46 -4.40
N GLU A 85 8.73 25.62 -4.48
CA GLU A 85 9.87 25.85 -5.38
C GLU A 85 11.02 24.83 -5.23
N PRO A 86 11.48 24.45 -4.02
CA PRO A 86 12.52 23.43 -3.87
C PRO A 86 12.12 22.06 -4.45
N TYR A 87 10.86 21.68 -4.27
CA TYR A 87 10.32 20.44 -4.83
C TYR A 87 10.21 20.50 -6.36
N LEU A 88 9.83 21.64 -6.92
CA LEU A 88 9.78 21.81 -8.38
C LEU A 88 11.17 21.77 -9.00
N GLN A 89 12.17 22.37 -8.34
CA GLN A 89 13.57 22.28 -8.77
C GLN A 89 14.07 20.84 -8.76
N LEU A 90 13.70 20.04 -7.74
CA LEU A 90 14.01 18.61 -7.69
C LEU A 90 13.43 17.83 -8.89
N LEU A 91 12.25 18.24 -9.39
CA LEU A 91 11.63 17.67 -10.59
C LEU A 91 12.23 18.18 -11.90
N GLY A 92 13.25 19.06 -11.85
CA GLY A 92 13.84 19.69 -13.03
C GLY A 92 12.91 20.71 -13.70
N LEU A 93 11.99 21.29 -12.93
CA LEU A 93 11.05 22.31 -13.41
C LEU A 93 11.53 23.69 -12.93
N GLU A 94 12.16 24.44 -13.84
CA GLU A 94 12.72 25.77 -13.57
C GLU A 94 11.67 26.88 -13.57
N ASP A 95 10.48 26.61 -14.13
CA ASP A 95 9.41 27.61 -14.21
C ASP A 95 8.70 27.76 -12.85
N SER A 96 9.07 28.82 -12.12
CA SER A 96 8.37 29.37 -10.95
C SER A 96 6.93 29.84 -11.23
N GLN A 97 6.39 29.56 -12.42
CA GLN A 97 5.04 29.92 -12.89
C GLN A 97 4.07 28.72 -12.93
N GLN A 98 4.47 27.57 -12.38
CA GLN A 98 3.51 26.47 -12.20
C GLN A 98 2.39 26.94 -11.28
N SER A 99 1.15 26.78 -11.76
CA SER A 99 -0.04 27.12 -10.99
C SER A 99 -1.06 25.99 -11.08
N LEU A 100 -1.87 25.87 -10.05
CA LEU A 100 -2.91 24.88 -9.93
C LEU A 100 -4.24 25.58 -9.69
N ASP A 101 -5.22 25.34 -10.55
CA ASP A 101 -6.60 25.68 -10.26
C ASP A 101 -7.14 24.63 -9.29
N PHE A 102 -7.05 24.94 -7.99
CA PHE A 102 -7.41 24.04 -6.90
C PHE A 102 -8.93 23.88 -6.83
N GLU A 103 -9.36 22.63 -6.78
CA GLU A 103 -10.71 22.23 -6.39
C GLU A 103 -10.61 21.28 -5.19
N PRO A 104 -11.53 21.38 -4.20
CA PRO A 104 -11.53 20.46 -3.07
C PRO A 104 -11.66 19.01 -3.52
N ALA A 105 -11.09 18.11 -2.73
CA ALA A 105 -10.96 16.70 -3.08
C ALA A 105 -12.33 16.07 -3.39
N LYS A 106 -12.38 15.32 -4.50
CA LYS A 106 -13.62 14.73 -4.99
C LYS A 106 -14.07 13.56 -4.12
N LYS A 107 -13.10 12.78 -3.62
CA LYS A 107 -13.35 11.54 -2.89
C LYS A 107 -12.26 11.31 -1.84
N PHE A 108 -12.67 10.66 -0.76
CA PHE A 108 -11.83 10.25 0.36
C PHE A 108 -12.07 8.77 0.56
N THR A 109 -11.02 7.96 0.57
CA THR A 109 -11.14 6.50 0.69
C THR A 109 -10.02 5.99 1.59
N VAL A 110 -10.39 5.29 2.66
CA VAL A 110 -9.40 4.57 3.48
C VAL A 110 -8.88 3.41 2.63
N VAL A 111 -7.57 3.31 2.47
CA VAL A 111 -6.90 2.28 1.69
C VAL A 111 -5.86 1.54 2.52
N GLY A 112 -5.09 0.65 1.91
CA GLY A 112 -4.05 -0.10 2.59
C GLY A 112 -4.57 -1.21 3.50
N GLY A 113 -3.76 -1.56 4.51
CA GLY A 113 -3.96 -2.77 5.31
C GLY A 113 -5.16 -2.74 6.26
N LEU A 114 -5.67 -1.55 6.64
CA LEU A 114 -6.71 -1.43 7.66
C LEU A 114 -8.01 -2.13 7.24
N LEU A 115 -8.53 -1.79 6.05
CA LEU A 115 -9.76 -2.40 5.52
C LEU A 115 -9.56 -3.87 5.13
N LEU A 116 -8.38 -4.23 4.65
CA LEU A 116 -8.03 -5.62 4.33
C LEU A 116 -7.84 -6.48 5.58
N GLY A 117 -7.68 -5.86 6.77
CA GLY A 117 -7.33 -6.56 8.00
C GLY A 117 -5.93 -7.16 7.98
N THR A 118 -5.03 -6.57 7.19
CA THR A 118 -3.63 -6.99 7.05
C THR A 118 -2.67 -5.98 7.69
N LEU A 119 -3.18 -4.95 8.37
CA LEU A 119 -2.35 -3.93 9.02
C LEU A 119 -1.60 -4.52 10.21
N ALA A 120 -0.27 -4.36 10.20
CA ALA A 120 0.63 -4.80 11.26
C ALA A 120 1.13 -3.59 12.06
N ARG A 121 1.17 -3.71 13.39
CA ARG A 121 1.84 -2.76 14.28
C ARG A 121 3.35 -3.06 14.26
N LEU A 122 4.10 -2.28 13.50
CA LEU A 122 5.55 -2.46 13.32
C LEU A 122 6.39 -1.38 14.02
N GLY A 123 5.75 -0.31 14.47
CA GLY A 123 6.40 0.84 15.10
C GLY A 123 5.52 1.49 16.17
N PRO A 124 5.96 2.65 16.72
CA PRO A 124 5.25 3.34 17.78
C PRO A 124 3.89 3.89 17.32
N THR A 125 3.80 4.28 16.04
CA THR A 125 2.58 4.77 15.42
C THR A 125 1.96 3.72 14.50
N LEU A 126 0.64 3.79 14.38
CA LEU A 126 -0.17 2.96 13.51
C LEU A 126 -0.55 3.77 12.27
N PRO A 127 0.10 3.54 11.11
CA PRO A 127 -0.19 4.29 9.90
C PRO A 127 -1.51 3.84 9.28
N VAL A 128 -2.42 4.79 9.05
CA VAL A 128 -3.69 4.59 8.33
C VAL A 128 -3.68 5.41 7.06
N ASP A 129 -3.83 4.72 5.93
CA ASP A 129 -3.77 5.33 4.61
C ASP A 129 -5.12 5.91 4.20
N LEU A 130 -5.14 7.20 3.92
CA LEU A 130 -6.27 7.93 3.40
C LEU A 130 -5.97 8.43 1.98
N ALA A 131 -6.54 7.75 0.99
CA ALA A 131 -6.49 8.21 -0.39
C ALA A 131 -7.41 9.42 -0.60
N VAL A 132 -6.85 10.50 -1.12
CA VAL A 132 -7.54 11.77 -1.39
C VAL A 132 -7.52 12.05 -2.89
N GLU A 133 -8.68 11.89 -3.54
CA GLU A 133 -8.81 12.00 -5.00
C GLU A 133 -8.78 13.47 -5.43
N ILE A 134 -7.69 13.84 -6.10
CA ILE A 134 -7.56 15.14 -6.76
C ILE A 134 -8.53 15.16 -7.95
N PRO A 135 -9.42 16.17 -8.06
CA PRO A 135 -10.34 16.27 -9.18
C PRO A 135 -9.62 16.34 -10.53
N LYS A 136 -10.13 15.60 -11.53
CA LYS A 136 -9.60 15.60 -12.91
C LYS A 136 -9.49 17.01 -13.53
N LYS A 137 -10.31 17.96 -13.08
CA LYS A 137 -10.29 19.37 -13.51
C LYS A 137 -9.00 20.10 -13.14
N CYS A 138 -8.27 19.64 -12.13
CA CYS A 138 -6.97 20.21 -11.75
C CYS A 138 -5.87 19.86 -12.77
N PHE A 139 -6.11 18.89 -13.66
CA PHE A 139 -5.14 18.40 -14.63
C PHE A 139 -5.56 18.70 -16.08
N ASN A 140 -4.55 18.92 -16.92
CA ASN A 140 -4.67 18.98 -18.36
C ASN A 140 -4.35 17.61 -18.96
N GLU A 141 -4.84 17.34 -20.17
CA GLU A 141 -4.67 16.03 -20.84
C GLU A 141 -3.21 15.59 -21.05
N LYS A 142 -2.26 16.53 -21.05
CA LYS A 142 -0.83 16.31 -21.28
C LYS A 142 0.03 16.39 -20.02
N ASP A 143 -0.58 16.54 -18.84
CA ASP A 143 0.18 16.66 -17.59
C ASP A 143 0.86 15.35 -17.17
N TYR A 144 0.54 14.23 -17.83
CA TYR A 144 1.30 12.98 -17.68
C TYR A 144 2.74 13.06 -18.24
N LEU A 145 3.14 14.16 -18.88
CA LEU A 145 4.48 14.36 -19.44
C LEU A 145 5.35 15.21 -18.51
N ASP A 146 6.66 14.97 -18.55
CA ASP A 146 7.70 15.87 -18.00
C ASP A 146 7.44 16.32 -16.55
N HIS A 147 7.06 15.39 -15.66
CA HIS A 147 6.81 15.66 -14.23
C HIS A 147 5.72 16.70 -13.91
N ARG A 148 4.93 17.16 -14.88
CA ARG A 148 3.86 18.15 -14.67
C ARG A 148 2.78 17.63 -13.72
N PHE A 149 2.47 16.34 -13.81
CA PHE A 149 1.59 15.65 -12.87
C PHE A 149 2.14 15.73 -11.45
N HIS A 150 3.40 15.32 -11.24
CA HIS A 150 4.06 15.33 -9.94
C HIS A 150 4.14 16.73 -9.35
N ALA A 151 4.38 17.75 -10.18
CA ALA A 151 4.35 19.15 -9.79
C ALA A 151 2.97 19.58 -9.27
N LYS A 152 1.92 19.36 -10.06
CA LYS A 152 0.54 19.70 -9.66
C LYS A 152 0.10 18.93 -8.42
N ARG A 153 0.48 17.65 -8.33
CA ARG A 153 0.26 16.81 -7.14
C ARG A 153 0.92 17.39 -5.90
N GLY A 154 2.19 17.83 -6.01
CA GLY A 154 2.92 18.47 -4.90
C GLY A 154 2.32 19.82 -4.50
N ILE A 155 1.94 20.67 -5.46
CA ILE A 155 1.27 21.95 -5.19
C ILE A 155 -0.07 21.73 -4.49
N TYR A 156 -0.84 20.73 -4.91
CA TYR A 156 -2.08 20.33 -4.26
C TYR A 156 -1.83 19.91 -2.81
N LEU A 157 -0.83 19.06 -2.58
CA LEU A 157 -0.47 18.56 -1.26
C LEU A 157 -0.01 19.69 -0.33
N ALA A 158 0.84 20.59 -0.79
CA ALA A 158 1.29 21.74 -0.01
C ALA A 158 0.13 22.67 0.38
N HIS A 159 -0.85 22.83 -0.52
CA HIS A 159 -2.08 23.55 -0.16
C HIS A 159 -2.86 22.84 0.93
N LEU A 160 -3.01 21.51 0.86
CA LEU A 160 -3.67 20.74 1.91
C LEU A 160 -2.94 20.87 3.25
N ALA A 161 -1.61 20.77 3.26
CA ALA A 161 -0.78 20.90 4.47
C ALA A 161 -1.07 22.23 5.19
N ARG A 162 -1.01 23.34 4.45
CA ARG A 162 -1.25 24.69 4.98
C ARG A 162 -2.67 24.89 5.53
N GLN A 163 -3.66 24.16 5.00
CA GLN A 163 -5.01 24.21 5.53
C GLN A 163 -5.14 23.31 6.77
N LEU A 164 -4.53 22.13 6.76
CA LEU A 164 -4.59 21.18 7.87
C LEU A 164 -3.88 21.71 9.12
N GLU A 165 -2.83 22.51 8.99
CA GLU A 165 -2.21 23.24 10.11
C GLU A 165 -3.20 24.15 10.86
N LYS A 166 -4.31 24.53 10.24
CA LYS A 166 -5.37 25.37 10.83
C LYS A 166 -6.55 24.54 11.34
N CYS A 167 -6.51 23.22 11.17
CA CYS A 167 -7.57 22.30 11.57
C CYS A 167 -7.41 21.99 13.07
N PRO A 168 -8.43 22.22 13.93
CA PRO A 168 -8.30 22.02 15.37
C PRO A 168 -8.10 20.56 15.78
N GLU A 169 -8.45 19.60 14.91
CA GLU A 169 -8.28 18.16 15.13
C GLU A 169 -6.87 17.66 14.74
N VAL A 170 -6.00 18.53 14.22
CA VAL A 170 -4.65 18.20 13.77
C VAL A 170 -3.63 18.78 14.74
N GLU A 171 -2.79 17.91 15.30
CA GLU A 171 -1.70 18.29 16.20
C GLU A 171 -0.46 18.69 15.39
N SER A 172 -0.07 17.84 14.44
CA SER A 172 1.09 18.08 13.57
C SER A 172 0.85 17.55 12.16
N CYS A 173 1.53 18.20 11.20
CA CYS A 173 1.57 17.81 9.80
C CYS A 173 3.03 17.75 9.34
N GLU A 174 3.47 16.58 8.91
CA GLU A 174 4.81 16.36 8.38
C GLU A 174 4.75 15.85 6.93
N LEU A 175 5.81 16.08 6.15
CA LEU A 175 5.95 15.55 4.81
C LEU A 175 6.87 14.34 4.81
N GLU A 176 6.48 13.30 4.07
CA GLU A 176 7.28 12.10 3.83
C GLU A 176 7.20 11.74 2.33
N ASN A 177 8.20 11.04 1.81
CA ASN A 177 8.15 10.49 0.46
C ASN A 177 7.62 9.06 0.49
N LEU A 178 6.54 8.80 -0.24
CA LEU A 178 5.97 7.46 -0.32
C LEU A 178 6.97 6.48 -0.95
N GLY A 179 7.43 5.50 -0.18
CA GLY A 179 8.38 4.49 -0.64
C GLY A 179 9.74 5.09 -1.04
N ASP A 180 10.14 6.19 -0.38
CA ASP A 180 11.35 6.97 -0.68
C ASP A 180 11.39 7.54 -2.13
N ASP A 181 10.26 7.55 -2.84
CA ASP A 181 10.16 8.21 -4.13
C ASP A 181 9.97 9.72 -3.93
N ALA A 182 11.03 10.48 -4.17
CA ALA A 182 11.04 11.93 -4.01
C ALA A 182 10.04 12.67 -4.92
N ARG A 183 9.46 12.00 -5.92
CA ARG A 183 8.38 12.54 -6.78
C ARG A 183 6.99 12.37 -6.15
N LYS A 184 6.89 11.61 -5.06
CA LYS A 184 5.63 11.21 -4.43
C LYS A 184 5.57 11.62 -2.95
N PRO A 185 5.64 12.92 -2.64
CA PRO A 185 5.43 13.37 -1.27
C PRO A 185 4.01 13.00 -0.80
N ILE A 186 3.86 12.71 0.49
CA ILE A 186 2.62 12.43 1.20
C ILE A 186 2.60 13.24 2.50
N LEU A 187 1.41 13.46 3.06
CA LEU A 187 1.29 14.13 4.37
C LEU A 187 1.05 13.12 5.47
N LEU A 188 1.84 13.24 6.53
CA LEU A 188 1.69 12.54 7.79
C LEU A 188 0.96 13.47 8.75
N VAL A 189 -0.26 13.08 9.14
CA VAL A 189 -1.12 13.87 10.01
C VAL A 189 -1.25 13.16 11.35
N THR A 190 -0.78 13.81 12.39
CA THR A 190 -0.96 13.36 13.78
C THR A 190 -2.22 14.03 14.33
N PRO A 191 -3.25 13.27 14.72
CA PRO A 191 -4.48 13.84 15.25
C PRO A 191 -4.33 14.25 16.72
N VAL A 192 -5.03 15.32 17.10
CA VAL A 192 -5.09 15.76 18.50
C VAL A 192 -5.76 14.70 19.37
N THR A 193 -5.18 14.43 20.54
CA THR A 193 -5.74 13.54 21.56
C THR A 193 -6.29 14.30 22.74
N GLU A 194 -7.52 13.97 23.15
CA GLU A 194 -8.19 14.57 24.31
C GLU A 194 -7.47 14.28 25.65
N THR A 195 -6.70 13.20 25.73
CA THR A 195 -6.04 12.73 26.97
C THR A 195 -4.58 13.19 27.12
N GLY A 196 -4.01 13.91 26.16
CA GLY A 196 -2.60 14.32 26.19
C GLY A 196 -1.59 13.17 26.08
N GLU A 197 -2.06 11.97 25.75
CA GLU A 197 -1.23 10.81 25.39
C GLU A 197 -1.30 10.62 23.88
N ASP A 198 -0.16 10.38 23.22
CA ASP A 198 -0.09 10.11 21.79
C ASP A 198 -1.14 9.06 21.39
N SER A 199 -2.01 9.39 20.42
CA SER A 199 -3.06 8.47 19.92
C SER A 199 -2.52 7.14 19.43
N GLY A 200 -1.20 7.08 19.18
CA GLY A 200 -0.52 5.97 18.54
C GLY A 200 -1.01 5.75 17.11
N VAL A 201 -1.73 6.71 16.52
CA VAL A 201 -2.31 6.65 15.18
C VAL A 201 -1.74 7.78 14.33
N LEU A 202 -1.38 7.44 13.10
CA LEU A 202 -0.84 8.38 12.12
C LEU A 202 -1.67 8.29 10.85
N VAL A 203 -2.29 9.37 10.40
CA VAL A 203 -3.05 9.38 9.15
C VAL A 203 -2.12 9.80 8.02
N ARG A 204 -1.90 8.90 7.05
CA ARG A 204 -1.13 9.19 5.84
C ARG A 204 -2.08 9.62 4.73
N ILE A 205 -2.04 10.90 4.37
CA ILE A 205 -2.81 11.42 3.24
C ILE A 205 -2.05 11.13 1.96
N LEU A 206 -2.64 10.29 1.12
CA LEU A 206 -2.12 9.86 -0.17
C LEU A 206 -2.88 10.58 -1.30
N PRO A 207 -2.28 11.58 -1.97
CA PRO A 207 -2.88 12.16 -3.17
C PRO A 207 -3.04 11.10 -4.24
N CYS A 208 -4.27 10.91 -4.71
CA CYS A 208 -4.59 9.96 -5.77
C CYS A 208 -5.38 10.65 -6.89
N ILE A 209 -5.51 9.96 -8.03
CA ILE A 209 -6.29 10.43 -9.18
C ILE A 209 -7.31 9.39 -9.60
N ALA A 210 -8.35 9.83 -10.30
CA ALA A 210 -9.28 8.90 -10.93
C ALA A 210 -8.57 8.10 -12.05
N PRO A 211 -8.90 6.81 -12.25
CA PRO A 211 -8.25 5.94 -13.23
C PRO A 211 -8.44 6.38 -14.69
N ASP A 212 -9.42 7.24 -14.97
CA ASP A 212 -9.69 7.81 -16.29
C ASP A 212 -9.03 9.18 -16.52
N THR A 213 -8.24 9.69 -15.55
CA THR A 213 -7.56 11.00 -15.64
C THR A 213 -6.57 11.02 -16.80
N PHE A 214 -5.75 9.96 -16.92
CA PHE A 214 -4.82 9.75 -18.01
C PHE A 214 -5.04 8.38 -18.65
N SER A 215 -4.79 8.27 -19.96
CA SER A 215 -4.93 6.98 -20.65
C SER A 215 -3.82 6.01 -20.24
N ALA A 216 -4.19 4.84 -19.71
CA ALA A 216 -3.25 3.76 -19.38
C ALA A 216 -2.36 3.34 -20.57
N ALA A 217 -2.87 3.44 -21.81
CA ALA A 217 -2.08 3.15 -23.01
C ALA A 217 -0.93 4.14 -23.25
N ARG A 218 -1.08 5.40 -22.77
CA ARG A 218 -0.01 6.42 -22.82
C ARG A 218 1.04 6.21 -21.71
N LEU A 219 0.64 5.55 -20.62
CA LEU A 219 1.48 5.20 -19.48
C LEU A 219 1.99 3.75 -19.55
N ALA A 220 1.97 3.11 -20.72
CA ALA A 220 2.51 1.76 -20.86
C ALA A 220 4.03 1.74 -20.58
N PRO A 221 4.60 0.67 -20.01
CA PRO A 221 6.02 0.61 -19.66
C PRO A 221 6.98 0.87 -20.83
N SER A 222 6.55 0.60 -22.07
CA SER A 222 7.31 0.82 -23.30
C SER A 222 7.30 2.27 -23.81
N LYS A 223 6.56 3.19 -23.16
CA LYS A 223 6.44 4.59 -23.60
C LYS A 223 7.43 5.48 -22.84
N GLY A 224 8.08 6.38 -23.58
CA GLY A 224 8.89 7.47 -23.03
C GLY A 224 8.09 8.75 -22.83
N ASN A 225 7.83 9.13 -21.59
CA ASN A 225 7.05 10.32 -21.24
C ASN A 225 7.89 11.47 -20.65
N LEU A 226 9.21 11.27 -20.51
CA LEU A 226 10.19 12.29 -20.13
C LEU A 226 10.87 12.83 -21.40
N ARG A 227 10.26 13.84 -22.01
CA ARG A 227 10.67 14.43 -23.29
C ARG A 227 11.73 15.51 -23.11
N SER A 228 11.69 16.26 -22.01
CA SER A 228 12.65 17.33 -21.71
C SER A 228 14.08 16.79 -21.57
N ILE A 229 14.24 15.65 -20.90
CA ILE A 229 15.53 14.97 -20.68
C ILE A 229 16.14 14.49 -22.00
N SER A 230 15.33 14.14 -23.01
CA SER A 230 15.85 13.73 -24.33
C SER A 230 16.39 14.89 -25.18
N ARG A 231 16.25 16.15 -24.75
CA ARG A 231 16.71 17.32 -25.54
C ARG A 231 18.18 17.68 -25.28
N THR A 232 18.79 17.15 -24.23
CA THR A 232 20.18 17.47 -23.82
C THR A 232 21.23 16.50 -24.35
N GLY A 233 20.81 15.34 -24.90
CA GLY A 233 21.69 14.37 -25.55
C GLY A 233 21.61 14.44 -27.08
N ALA A 234 22.76 14.40 -27.75
CA ALA A 234 22.87 14.39 -29.20
C ALA A 234 22.01 13.28 -29.85
N GLU A 235 21.50 13.60 -31.04
CA GLU A 235 20.67 12.78 -31.94
C GLU A 235 19.14 12.85 -31.72
N MET A 236 18.50 13.61 -32.61
CA MET A 236 17.05 13.59 -32.84
C MET A 236 16.60 12.24 -33.41
N SER A 237 16.63 11.19 -32.61
CA SER A 237 15.80 10.02 -32.90
C SER A 237 14.35 10.34 -32.50
N SER A 238 13.39 9.95 -33.34
CA SER A 238 11.95 10.19 -33.13
C SER A 238 11.36 9.36 -31.97
N GLN A 239 12.20 8.64 -31.21
CA GLN A 239 11.82 7.69 -30.18
C GLN A 239 12.46 8.10 -28.85
N HIS A 240 11.65 8.64 -27.95
CA HIS A 240 12.04 8.87 -26.56
C HIS A 240 12.29 7.52 -25.86
N PRO A 241 13.35 7.41 -25.01
CA PRO A 241 13.61 6.20 -24.25
C PRO A 241 12.42 5.86 -23.35
N ALA A 242 12.08 4.57 -23.25
CA ALA A 242 11.00 4.11 -22.40
C ALA A 242 11.24 4.52 -20.95
N SER A 243 10.20 5.02 -20.27
CA SER A 243 10.27 5.54 -18.90
C SER A 243 9.35 4.76 -17.95
N PRO A 244 9.60 3.45 -17.72
CA PRO A 244 8.68 2.58 -16.99
C PRO A 244 8.46 3.01 -15.52
N LEU A 245 9.52 3.41 -14.80
CA LEU A 245 9.43 3.85 -13.40
C LEU A 245 8.68 5.17 -13.24
N TYR A 246 8.75 6.05 -14.25
CA TYR A 246 7.96 7.28 -14.28
C TYR A 246 6.49 6.99 -14.60
N ASN A 247 6.24 6.13 -15.58
CA ASN A 247 4.87 5.78 -15.94
C ASN A 247 4.16 5.05 -14.80
N HIS A 248 4.89 4.19 -14.08
CA HIS A 248 4.40 3.48 -12.91
C HIS A 248 4.00 4.43 -11.79
N SER A 249 4.80 5.45 -11.46
CA SER A 249 4.46 6.36 -10.35
C SER A 249 3.17 7.15 -10.58
N VAL A 250 2.85 7.48 -11.83
CA VAL A 250 1.55 8.09 -12.19
C VAL A 250 0.40 7.07 -12.11
N LEU A 251 0.63 5.84 -12.57
CA LEU A 251 -0.38 4.78 -12.55
C LEU A 251 -0.70 4.30 -11.14
N GLU A 252 0.29 4.20 -10.27
CA GLU A 252 0.13 3.79 -8.88
C GLU A 252 -0.85 4.71 -8.14
N ASP A 253 -0.74 6.03 -8.34
CA ASP A 253 -1.67 7.00 -7.77
C ASP A 253 -3.08 6.92 -8.35
N ALA A 254 -3.28 6.22 -9.47
CA ALA A 254 -4.59 5.95 -10.05
C ALA A 254 -5.21 4.62 -9.60
N CYS A 255 -4.41 3.75 -8.96
CA CYS A 255 -4.75 2.36 -8.70
C CYS A 255 -5.23 2.07 -7.27
N TRP A 256 -4.94 2.93 -6.28
CA TRP A 256 -5.24 2.68 -4.86
C TRP A 256 -6.62 2.06 -4.55
N GLU A 257 -7.69 2.64 -5.08
CA GLU A 257 -9.05 2.13 -4.85
C GLU A 257 -9.32 0.84 -5.63
N ALA A 258 -8.83 0.75 -6.87
CA ALA A 258 -8.97 -0.45 -7.68
C ALA A 258 -8.23 -1.63 -7.05
N ASP A 259 -7.06 -1.40 -6.48
CA ASP A 259 -6.24 -2.37 -5.77
C ASP A 259 -6.97 -2.88 -4.54
N LEU A 260 -7.51 -1.97 -3.72
CA LEU A 260 -8.31 -2.34 -2.56
C LEU A 260 -9.49 -3.25 -2.94
N HIS A 261 -10.25 -2.89 -3.97
CA HIS A 261 -11.37 -3.70 -4.45
C HIS A 261 -10.93 -5.05 -5.01
N ALA A 262 -9.80 -5.11 -5.72
CA ALA A 262 -9.26 -6.33 -6.27
C ALA A 262 -8.75 -7.29 -5.18
N LEU A 263 -8.18 -6.74 -4.09
CA LEU A 263 -7.63 -7.53 -2.98
C LEU A 263 -8.69 -7.98 -1.98
N HIS A 264 -9.76 -7.21 -1.79
CA HIS A 264 -10.78 -7.48 -0.79
C HIS A 264 -11.33 -8.93 -0.79
N PRO A 265 -11.66 -9.58 -1.93
CA PRO A 265 -12.15 -10.96 -1.95
C PRO A 265 -11.18 -11.99 -1.37
N PHE A 266 -9.86 -11.75 -1.48
CA PHE A 266 -8.83 -12.68 -0.99
C PHE A 266 -8.67 -12.65 0.52
N PHE A 267 -8.96 -11.51 1.16
CA PHE A 267 -8.72 -11.30 2.58
C PHE A 267 -9.99 -11.24 3.43
N LYS A 268 -11.17 -11.01 2.85
CA LYS A 268 -12.43 -10.85 3.61
C LYS A 268 -12.78 -12.08 4.46
N GLU A 269 -12.80 -13.26 3.85
CA GLU A 269 -13.25 -14.52 4.49
C GLU A 269 -12.10 -15.48 4.82
N ALA A 270 -10.85 -14.98 4.85
CA ALA A 270 -9.65 -15.80 5.02
C ALA A 270 -8.78 -15.26 6.18
N PRO A 271 -9.04 -15.64 7.45
CA PRO A 271 -8.25 -15.20 8.59
C PRO A 271 -6.78 -15.64 8.50
N SER A 272 -6.52 -16.88 8.09
CA SER A 272 -5.16 -17.40 7.89
C SER A 272 -4.36 -16.62 6.85
N MET A 273 -5.04 -16.06 5.84
CA MET A 273 -4.41 -15.22 4.82
C MET A 273 -4.03 -13.84 5.38
N ARG A 274 -4.88 -13.26 6.23
CA ARG A 274 -4.59 -11.99 6.91
C ARG A 274 -3.42 -12.13 7.88
N GLU A 275 -3.44 -13.18 8.69
CA GLU A 275 -2.34 -13.54 9.59
C GLU A 275 -1.03 -13.73 8.81
N ALA A 276 -1.05 -14.48 7.71
CA ALA A 276 0.13 -14.67 6.87
C ALA A 276 0.65 -13.36 6.26
N ALA A 277 -0.23 -12.44 5.86
CA ALA A 277 0.17 -11.12 5.36
C ALA A 277 0.87 -10.28 6.45
N VAL A 278 0.41 -10.37 7.70
CA VAL A 278 1.06 -9.70 8.84
C VAL A 278 2.42 -10.33 9.13
N LEU A 279 2.53 -11.67 9.11
CA LEU A 279 3.82 -12.37 9.28
C LEU A 279 4.84 -11.98 8.20
N LEU A 280 4.40 -11.85 6.94
CA LEU A 280 5.26 -11.37 5.84
C LEU A 280 5.75 -9.95 6.08
N GLN A 281 4.90 -9.06 6.59
CA GLN A 281 5.29 -7.69 6.93
C GLN A 281 6.28 -7.66 8.10
N VAL A 282 6.05 -8.42 9.18
CA VAL A 282 6.99 -8.54 10.30
C VAL A 282 8.34 -9.07 9.82
N TRP A 283 8.33 -10.11 9.00
CA TRP A 283 9.53 -10.70 8.39
C TRP A 283 10.32 -9.68 7.55
N ALA A 284 9.62 -8.88 6.74
CA ALA A 284 10.21 -7.86 5.89
C ALA A 284 10.76 -6.69 6.72
N ASN A 285 10.02 -6.26 7.74
CA ASN A 285 10.43 -5.21 8.67
C ASN A 285 11.71 -5.58 9.42
N GLN A 286 11.78 -6.79 9.99
CA GLN A 286 12.97 -7.28 10.68
C GLN A 286 14.23 -7.37 9.80
N ARG A 287 14.05 -7.40 8.47
CA ARG A 287 15.14 -7.43 7.50
C ARG A 287 15.48 -6.06 6.92
N GLY A 288 14.79 -5.00 7.35
CA GLY A 288 14.93 -3.67 6.79
C GLY A 288 14.44 -3.56 5.34
N LEU A 289 13.59 -4.49 4.87
CA LEU A 289 13.10 -4.48 3.49
C LEU A 289 12.01 -3.43 3.26
N LEU A 290 11.32 -3.00 4.33
CA LEU A 290 10.27 -1.98 4.25
C LEU A 290 10.83 -0.55 4.19
N ASP A 291 12.03 -0.34 4.73
CA ASP A 291 12.68 0.98 4.83
C ASP A 291 13.70 1.25 3.72
N ALA A 292 13.87 0.31 2.79
CA ALA A 292 14.82 0.45 1.68
C ALA A 292 14.21 1.29 0.54
N ALA A 293 15.03 2.14 -0.10
CA ALA A 293 14.60 3.03 -1.18
C ALA A 293 14.00 2.32 -2.41
N ASP A 294 14.44 1.09 -2.68
CA ASP A 294 13.87 0.18 -3.70
C ASP A 294 13.30 -1.10 -3.04
N GLY A 295 12.77 -0.93 -1.82
CA GLY A 295 12.33 -2.00 -0.93
C GLY A 295 10.97 -2.59 -1.26
N PHE A 296 10.54 -3.52 -0.41
CA PHE A 296 9.17 -4.04 -0.44
C PHE A 296 8.25 -3.10 0.31
N SER A 297 7.07 -2.81 -0.23
CA SER A 297 6.01 -2.15 0.54
C SER A 297 5.04 -3.17 1.13
N SER A 298 4.38 -2.81 2.23
CA SER A 298 3.32 -3.65 2.82
C SER A 298 2.19 -3.93 1.82
N SER A 299 1.88 -2.97 0.95
CA SER A 299 0.92 -3.15 -0.15
C SER A 299 1.43 -4.15 -1.19
N LEU A 300 2.71 -4.07 -1.59
CA LEU A 300 3.32 -5.01 -2.52
C LEU A 300 3.31 -6.44 -1.97
N LEU A 301 3.68 -6.65 -0.71
CA LEU A 301 3.62 -7.97 -0.07
C LEU A 301 2.20 -8.55 -0.07
N THR A 302 1.20 -7.71 0.20
CA THR A 302 -0.21 -8.09 0.18
C THR A 302 -0.67 -8.48 -1.24
N VAL A 303 -0.25 -7.72 -2.26
CA VAL A 303 -0.52 -8.01 -3.67
C VAL A 303 0.15 -9.31 -4.12
N MET A 304 1.40 -9.53 -3.72
CA MET A 304 2.14 -10.76 -4.02
C MET A 304 1.47 -11.98 -3.40
N LEU A 305 1.00 -11.87 -2.16
CA LEU A 305 0.26 -12.94 -1.51
C LEU A 305 -1.07 -13.24 -2.22
N ALA A 306 -1.82 -12.22 -2.62
CA ALA A 306 -3.03 -12.39 -3.42
C ALA A 306 -2.74 -13.05 -4.78
N HIS A 307 -1.61 -12.72 -5.41
CA HIS A 307 -1.18 -13.37 -6.65
C HIS A 307 -0.89 -14.86 -6.44
N LEU A 308 -0.21 -15.23 -5.35
CA LEU A 308 0.02 -16.64 -5.00
C LEU A 308 -1.29 -17.39 -4.72
N ALA A 309 -2.27 -16.73 -4.11
CA ALA A 309 -3.59 -17.30 -3.87
C ALA A 309 -4.31 -17.57 -5.20
N ARG A 310 -4.22 -16.64 -6.16
CA ARG A 310 -4.75 -16.86 -7.52
C ARG A 310 -4.05 -17.97 -8.29
N ALA A 311 -2.74 -18.12 -8.10
CA ALA A 311 -1.96 -19.18 -8.72
C ALA A 311 -2.23 -20.58 -8.11
N ASN A 312 -3.13 -20.66 -7.11
CA ASN A 312 -3.41 -21.86 -6.31
C ASN A 312 -2.18 -22.42 -5.57
N THR A 313 -1.14 -21.60 -5.37
CA THR A 313 0.05 -21.97 -4.58
C THR A 313 -0.27 -21.92 -3.09
N VAL A 314 -1.13 -20.98 -2.69
CA VAL A 314 -1.63 -20.86 -1.31
C VAL A 314 -3.15 -20.90 -1.32
N THR A 315 -3.75 -21.53 -0.31
CA THR A 315 -5.20 -21.66 -0.18
C THR A 315 -5.65 -21.27 1.21
N SER A 316 -6.90 -20.82 1.36
CA SER A 316 -7.46 -20.45 2.66
C SER A 316 -7.61 -21.63 3.63
N ALA A 317 -7.52 -22.88 3.13
CA ALA A 317 -7.52 -24.09 3.95
C ALA A 317 -6.18 -24.32 4.68
N MET A 318 -5.11 -23.65 4.26
CA MET A 318 -3.79 -23.74 4.91
C MET A 318 -3.75 -22.88 6.16
N SER A 319 -2.90 -23.28 7.13
CA SER A 319 -2.61 -22.43 8.28
C SER A 319 -1.74 -21.24 7.90
N ALA A 320 -1.77 -20.15 8.68
CA ALA A 320 -0.97 -18.96 8.42
C ALA A 320 0.53 -19.27 8.28
N ALA A 321 1.06 -20.17 9.11
CA ALA A 321 2.44 -20.63 9.02
C ALA A 321 2.75 -21.37 7.71
N GLN A 322 1.82 -22.19 7.22
CA GLN A 322 1.98 -22.90 5.94
C GLN A 322 1.95 -21.93 4.77
N ILE A 323 1.02 -20.96 4.78
CA ILE A 323 0.93 -19.91 3.76
C ILE A 323 2.21 -19.08 3.74
N PHE A 324 2.70 -18.65 4.91
CA PHE A 324 3.95 -17.90 5.06
C PHE A 324 5.16 -18.68 4.51
N ARG A 325 5.32 -19.95 4.88
CA ARG A 325 6.40 -20.80 4.37
C ARG A 325 6.32 -21.00 2.87
N ALA A 326 5.12 -21.23 2.33
CA ALA A 326 4.90 -21.39 0.89
C ALA A 326 5.23 -20.10 0.12
N ALA A 327 4.89 -18.93 0.66
CA ALA A 327 5.23 -17.63 0.08
C ALA A 327 6.76 -17.45 0.04
N LEU A 328 7.46 -17.64 1.16
CA LEU A 328 8.93 -17.54 1.21
C LEU A 328 9.61 -18.55 0.28
N ALA A 329 9.15 -19.81 0.27
CA ALA A 329 9.68 -20.83 -0.62
C ALA A 329 9.46 -20.49 -2.10
N THR A 330 8.41 -19.74 -2.42
CA THR A 330 8.17 -19.25 -3.78
C THR A 330 9.07 -18.06 -4.10
N PHE A 331 9.23 -17.11 -3.17
CA PHE A 331 10.14 -15.97 -3.36
C PHE A 331 11.60 -16.37 -3.49
N ALA A 332 12.00 -17.49 -2.87
CA ALA A 332 13.34 -18.04 -2.98
C ALA A 332 13.66 -18.71 -4.33
N LYS A 333 12.68 -18.93 -5.21
CA LYS A 333 12.91 -19.53 -6.53
C LYS A 333 13.31 -18.46 -7.55
N ASP A 334 14.42 -18.67 -8.25
CA ASP A 334 14.95 -17.75 -9.26
C ASP A 334 13.96 -17.45 -10.41
N THR A 335 13.05 -18.38 -10.70
CA THR A 335 12.06 -18.24 -11.77
C THR A 335 10.86 -17.36 -11.41
N THR A 336 10.62 -17.11 -10.12
CA THR A 336 9.38 -16.48 -9.64
C THR A 336 9.20 -15.06 -10.16
N PHE A 337 10.30 -14.31 -10.28
CA PHE A 337 10.30 -12.94 -10.82
C PHE A 337 10.94 -12.84 -12.22
N ALA A 338 11.46 -13.95 -12.76
CA ALA A 338 12.18 -13.96 -14.04
C ALA A 338 11.27 -14.08 -15.28
N THR A 339 9.98 -14.43 -15.10
CA THR A 339 9.06 -14.61 -16.24
C THR A 339 8.42 -13.28 -16.67
N SER A 340 9.04 -12.64 -17.66
CA SER A 340 8.46 -11.76 -18.69
C SER A 340 7.15 -11.02 -18.34
N GLY A 341 7.30 -9.78 -17.86
CA GLY A 341 6.54 -8.62 -18.33
C GLY A 341 5.05 -8.51 -17.98
N GLN A 342 4.45 -9.47 -17.27
CA GLN A 342 3.08 -9.29 -16.78
C GLN A 342 3.10 -8.52 -15.46
N SER A 343 2.50 -7.34 -15.44
CA SER A 343 2.17 -6.66 -14.20
C SER A 343 1.38 -7.63 -13.30
N LEU A 344 1.87 -7.88 -12.08
CA LEU A 344 1.18 -8.73 -11.10
C LEU A 344 -0.29 -8.33 -10.97
N PHE A 345 -0.58 -7.03 -11.06
CA PHE A 345 -1.92 -6.46 -11.03
C PHE A 345 -2.74 -6.75 -12.31
N SER A 346 -2.13 -6.73 -13.50
CA SER A 346 -2.80 -7.19 -14.72
C SER A 346 -3.16 -8.67 -14.63
N ALA A 347 -2.31 -9.52 -14.05
CA ALA A 347 -2.65 -10.92 -13.79
C ALA A 347 -3.83 -11.05 -12.80
N LEU A 348 -3.88 -10.20 -11.76
CA LEU A 348 -5.01 -10.14 -10.82
C LEU A 348 -6.32 -9.72 -11.50
N LEU A 349 -6.29 -8.75 -12.42
CA LEU A 349 -7.47 -8.22 -13.12
C LEU A 349 -7.95 -9.05 -14.32
N THR A 350 -7.04 -9.66 -15.09
CA THR A 350 -7.37 -10.28 -16.39
C THR A 350 -8.24 -11.52 -16.23
N GLN A 351 -8.16 -12.23 -15.10
CA GLN A 351 -9.05 -13.36 -14.80
C GLN A 351 -10.25 -12.99 -13.91
N ALA A 352 -10.28 -11.79 -13.31
CA ALA A 352 -11.50 -11.30 -12.65
C ALA A 352 -12.59 -10.92 -13.69
N ARG A 353 -12.19 -10.68 -14.94
CA ARG A 353 -13.05 -10.29 -16.06
C ARG A 353 -13.34 -11.44 -17.03
N ALA A 354 -13.32 -12.70 -16.59
CA ALA A 354 -13.84 -13.81 -17.39
C ALA A 354 -15.30 -14.08 -17.01
N PRO A 355 -16.31 -13.38 -17.60
CA PRO A 355 -17.65 -13.93 -17.65
C PRO A 355 -17.61 -15.16 -18.56
N ALA A 356 -18.38 -16.19 -18.21
CA ALA A 356 -18.66 -17.31 -19.10
C ALA A 356 -19.06 -16.78 -20.50
N PRO A 357 -18.60 -17.41 -21.60
CA PRO A 357 -18.84 -16.90 -22.95
C PRO A 357 -20.35 -16.80 -23.21
N PRO A 358 -20.87 -15.63 -23.60
CA PRO A 358 -22.27 -15.50 -24.00
C PRO A 358 -22.48 -16.19 -25.36
N GLN A 359 -23.57 -16.94 -25.48
CA GLN A 359 -24.02 -17.49 -26.76
C GLN A 359 -24.33 -16.36 -27.75
N PRO A 360 -24.06 -16.56 -29.06
CA PRO A 360 -24.21 -15.51 -30.06
C PRO A 360 -25.69 -15.24 -30.33
N VAL A 361 -26.14 -14.02 -30.07
CA VAL A 361 -27.42 -13.49 -30.54
C VAL A 361 -27.19 -12.21 -31.34
N HIS A 362 -27.93 -12.13 -32.44
CA HIS A 362 -27.75 -11.28 -33.59
C HIS A 362 -27.68 -9.77 -33.31
N ALA A 363 -26.76 -9.11 -34.02
CA ALA A 363 -26.63 -7.66 -34.06
C ALA A 363 -27.67 -7.00 -34.99
N SER A 364 -28.29 -5.91 -34.53
CA SER A 364 -28.95 -4.92 -35.39
C SER A 364 -28.49 -3.51 -35.04
N LYS A 365 -28.18 -2.75 -36.10
CA LYS A 365 -27.54 -1.43 -36.16
C LYS A 365 -28.44 -0.27 -35.70
N GLY A 366 -27.83 0.83 -35.24
CA GLY A 366 -28.40 2.18 -35.13
C GLY A 366 -27.44 3.14 -34.41
N VAL A 367 -26.52 3.80 -35.11
CA VAL A 367 -26.56 5.22 -35.58
C VAL A 367 -26.66 6.26 -34.45
N ALA A 368 -25.58 7.01 -34.26
CA ALA A 368 -25.48 8.22 -33.43
C ALA A 368 -25.98 9.48 -34.18
N PRO A 369 -26.17 10.62 -33.46
CA PRO A 369 -25.36 11.78 -33.85
C PRO A 369 -24.87 12.70 -32.71
N ARG A 370 -23.83 13.45 -33.08
CA ARG A 370 -23.07 14.56 -32.46
C ARG A 370 -23.90 15.82 -32.15
N MET A 371 -23.34 16.69 -31.29
CA MET A 371 -23.09 18.16 -31.40
C MET A 371 -22.79 18.70 -29.98
N SER A 372 -21.65 19.30 -29.56
CA SER A 372 -20.81 20.45 -29.98
C SER A 372 -21.14 21.77 -29.25
N HIS A 373 -20.07 22.52 -28.92
CA HIS A 373 -19.96 23.91 -28.44
C HIS A 373 -19.95 24.19 -26.93
N THR A 374 -19.27 25.21 -26.37
CA THR A 374 -17.94 25.89 -26.45
C THR A 374 -18.00 27.07 -25.46
N GLN A 375 -16.85 27.68 -25.15
CA GLN A 375 -16.58 28.97 -24.46
C GLN A 375 -16.42 28.90 -22.93
N SER A 376 -15.25 29.20 -22.34
CA SER A 376 -14.48 30.47 -22.20
C SER A 376 -15.10 31.38 -21.13
N VAL A 377 -14.39 31.84 -20.08
CA VAL A 377 -13.67 33.14 -20.03
C VAL A 377 -12.95 33.34 -18.65
N GLU A 378 -11.76 33.97 -18.72
CA GLU A 378 -10.99 34.90 -17.82
C GLU A 378 -11.08 34.81 -16.27
N ARG A 379 -9.98 34.56 -15.53
CA ARG A 379 -8.86 35.43 -15.03
C ARG A 379 -9.26 36.44 -13.94
N GLU A 380 -8.63 36.35 -12.76
CA GLU A 380 -7.91 37.45 -12.08
C GLU A 380 -7.14 36.97 -10.84
N THR A 381 -6.13 37.77 -10.46
CA THR A 381 -4.94 37.43 -9.65
C THR A 381 -4.93 38.12 -8.28
N GLY A 382 -4.32 37.49 -7.27
CA GLY A 382 -3.90 38.12 -6.00
C GLY A 382 -2.75 37.34 -5.36
N HIS A 383 -1.73 38.04 -4.88
CA HIS A 383 -0.39 37.52 -4.51
C HIS A 383 -0.05 38.03 -3.09
N LEU A 384 0.35 37.17 -2.14
CA LEU A 384 1.02 37.54 -0.87
C LEU A 384 1.85 36.36 -0.28
N ASP A 385 2.92 36.73 0.44
CA ASP A 385 4.19 36.07 0.81
C ASP A 385 4.21 34.63 1.42
N GLY A 386 5.31 33.92 1.12
CA GLY A 386 5.68 32.58 1.63
C GLY A 386 7.06 32.55 2.29
N ALA A 387 7.16 31.93 3.48
CA ALA A 387 8.36 31.96 4.32
C ALA A 387 8.64 30.66 5.13
N ALA A 388 8.23 29.47 4.67
CA ALA A 388 8.36 28.24 5.46
C ALA A 388 9.31 27.14 4.93
N TRP A 389 10.05 27.36 3.83
CA TRP A 389 10.72 26.27 3.09
C TRP A 389 12.27 26.28 3.10
N ARG A 390 12.92 26.85 4.12
CA ARG A 390 14.39 27.01 4.08
C ARG A 390 15.24 25.88 4.67
N GLU A 391 14.69 24.86 5.31
CA GLU A 391 15.53 23.89 6.04
C GLU A 391 15.20 22.44 5.65
N GLY A 392 15.78 21.95 4.55
CA GLY A 392 15.63 20.53 4.16
C GLY A 392 16.68 19.98 3.21
N ALA A 393 17.47 20.82 2.54
CA ALA A 393 18.40 20.38 1.50
C ALA A 393 19.85 20.16 1.98
N ARG A 394 20.12 20.09 3.29
CA ARG A 394 21.48 19.83 3.81
C ARG A 394 21.44 18.99 5.07
N GLN A 395 21.21 17.69 4.94
CA GLN A 395 21.81 16.57 5.69
C GLN A 395 20.84 15.39 5.69
N GLY A 396 21.34 14.22 5.28
CA GLY A 396 20.60 12.97 5.36
C GLY A 396 20.20 12.66 6.80
N SER A 397 18.97 12.18 6.96
CA SER A 397 18.39 11.73 8.22
C SER A 397 18.24 12.82 9.30
N ALA A 398 17.12 13.56 9.27
CA ALA A 398 16.54 14.16 10.47
C ALA A 398 15.03 14.39 10.29
N ARG A 399 14.24 13.91 11.25
CA ARG A 399 12.85 14.33 11.50
C ARG A 399 12.78 15.86 11.54
N ALA A 400 11.94 16.45 10.70
CA ALA A 400 11.67 17.88 10.72
C ALA A 400 10.54 18.18 11.72
N VAL A 401 10.89 18.65 12.92
CA VAL A 401 9.95 19.22 13.89
C VAL A 401 9.73 20.69 13.51
N LEU A 402 8.48 21.07 13.22
CA LEU A 402 8.08 22.47 13.10
C LEU A 402 8.06 23.11 14.50
N VAL A 403 9.15 23.78 14.89
CA VAL A 403 9.14 24.70 16.04
C VAL A 403 8.83 26.10 15.52
N GLY A 404 7.73 26.65 16.00
CA GLY A 404 7.20 27.95 15.60
C GLY A 404 8.03 29.16 16.04
N GLY A 405 7.70 30.27 15.38
CA GLY A 405 7.99 31.65 15.77
C GLY A 405 6.84 32.54 15.32
#